data_AF-A0A1G0LL08-F1
#
_entry.id   AF-A0A1G0LL08-F1
#
_cell.length_a   1.000
_cell.length_b   1.000
_cell.length_c   1.000
_cell.angle_alpha   90.00
_cell.angle_beta   90.00
_cell.angle_gamma   90.00
#
_symmetry.space_group_name_H-M   'P 1'
#
loop_
_entity.id
_entity.type
_entity.pdbx_description
1 polymer ?
#
loop_
_entity_poly.entity_id
_entity_poly.type
_entity_poly.pdbx_seq_one_letter_code
_entity_poly.pdbx_strand_id
1 'polypeptide(L)'
;MFAYKTKNYALLEYGGRIIIKGSGLRSRGMEPFLREFTRDVIELLLTGETGKVVPLYELYVTRLRSRCLDVAWIARSETLNEPMERYLEKLRSGARNHAAAFEVALASNRSYRTGDHVSYYISGSGKDAAAYEQCLPVSAFNPARPDINVPYYIEKLRHVKKRFEQFLPQEPTLFDL
;
A
#
# COMPACT_ATOMS: atom_id res chain seq x y z
N MET A 1 20.94 -0.99 13.47
CA MET A 1 19.50 -1.07 13.85
C MET A 1 18.85 0.24 13.43
N PHE A 2 17.63 0.19 12.90
CA PHE A 2 16.81 1.35 12.58
C PHE A 2 15.61 1.41 13.53
N ALA A 3 15.41 2.52 14.23
CA ALA A 3 14.27 2.72 15.12
C ALA A 3 13.34 3.78 14.54
N TYR A 4 12.07 3.41 14.27
CA TYR A 4 11.07 4.31 13.70
C TYR A 4 10.28 5.04 14.79
N LYS A 5 9.68 4.27 15.70
CA LYS A 5 8.90 4.75 16.86
C LYS A 5 8.97 3.68 17.96
N THR A 6 8.48 3.98 19.15
CA THR A 6 8.32 3.00 20.24
C THR A 6 7.68 1.70 19.71
N LYS A 7 8.33 0.55 19.96
CA LYS A 7 7.92 -0.79 19.48
C LYS A 7 7.89 -0.99 17.95
N ASN A 8 8.47 -0.08 17.16
CA ASN A 8 8.57 -0.16 15.71
C ASN A 8 10.02 0.04 15.27
N TYR A 9 10.71 -1.04 14.92
CA TYR A 9 12.14 -1.03 14.59
C TYR A 9 12.50 -2.12 13.58
N ALA A 10 13.65 -1.98 12.95
CA ALA A 10 14.23 -2.95 12.04
C ALA A 10 15.69 -3.27 12.40
N LEU A 11 16.06 -4.53 12.20
CA LEU A 11 17.40 -5.06 12.45
C LEU A 11 17.95 -5.64 11.16
N LEU A 12 19.25 -5.41 10.93
CA LEU A 12 20.04 -6.12 9.93
C LEU A 12 20.85 -7.18 10.68
N GLU A 13 20.58 -8.45 10.41
CA GLU A 13 21.37 -9.55 10.95
C GLU A 13 22.69 -9.71 10.18
N TYR A 14 23.69 -10.37 10.79
CA TYR A 14 25.01 -10.61 10.18
C TYR A 14 24.96 -11.30 8.80
N GLY A 15 23.89 -12.04 8.49
CA GLY A 15 23.66 -12.68 7.19
C GLY A 15 22.91 -11.81 6.17
N GLY A 16 22.77 -10.50 6.39
CA GLY A 16 22.04 -9.59 5.49
C GLY A 16 20.52 -9.67 5.61
N ARG A 17 19.98 -10.51 6.51
CA ARG A 17 18.55 -10.64 6.72
C ARG A 17 17.99 -9.44 7.49
N ILE A 18 16.93 -8.83 6.94
CA ILE A 18 16.21 -7.74 7.60
C ILE A 18 15.01 -8.27 8.39
N ILE A 19 15.00 -8.01 9.69
CA ILE A 19 13.89 -8.26 10.59
C ILE A 19 13.16 -6.95 10.88
N ILE A 20 11.88 -6.88 10.55
CA ILE A 20 11.01 -5.73 10.86
C ILE A 20 10.07 -6.11 12.00
N LYS A 21 10.05 -5.31 13.07
CA LYS A 21 9.17 -5.45 14.23
C LYS A 21 8.24 -4.25 14.35
N GLY A 22 6.98 -4.50 14.72
CA GLY A 22 5.95 -3.48 14.87
C GLY A 22 5.05 -3.33 13.64
N SER A 23 3.76 -3.08 13.88
CA SER A 23 2.74 -2.95 12.82
C SER A 23 2.84 -1.65 12.02
N GLY A 24 3.50 -0.62 12.56
CA GLY A 24 3.67 0.68 11.91
C GLY A 24 4.57 0.63 10.67
N LEU A 25 5.50 -0.33 10.62
CA LEU A 25 6.38 -0.58 9.47
C LEU A 25 5.89 -1.72 8.57
N ARG A 26 5.00 -2.60 9.07
CA ARG A 26 4.50 -3.76 8.32
C ARG A 26 3.06 -4.09 8.70
N SER A 27 2.12 -3.34 8.15
CA SER A 27 0.69 -3.66 8.29
C SER A 27 0.28 -4.81 7.37
N ARG A 28 -0.61 -5.69 7.85
CA ARG A 28 -1.10 -6.86 7.10
C ARG A 28 -1.99 -6.49 5.91
N GLY A 29 -2.76 -5.41 6.03
CA GLY A 29 -3.66 -4.93 4.96
C GLY A 29 -3.00 -3.96 3.97
N MET A 30 -1.69 -3.75 4.07
CA MET A 30 -0.95 -2.89 3.16
C MET A 30 -0.68 -3.62 1.83
N GLU A 31 -0.84 -2.91 0.71
CA GLU A 31 -0.57 -3.46 -0.61
C GLU A 31 0.88 -3.98 -0.72
N PRO A 32 1.14 -5.09 -1.45
CA PRO A 32 2.46 -5.68 -1.56
C PRO A 32 3.56 -4.69 -1.96
N PHE A 33 3.32 -3.86 -2.98
CA PHE A 33 4.32 -2.89 -3.45
C PHE A 33 4.73 -1.88 -2.37
N LEU A 34 3.80 -1.43 -1.50
CA LEU A 34 4.15 -0.52 -0.41
C LEU A 34 4.95 -1.22 0.68
N ARG A 35 4.67 -2.51 0.93
CA ARG A 35 5.45 -3.34 1.87
C ARG A 35 6.86 -3.61 1.35
N GLU A 36 6.99 -3.88 0.06
CA GLU A 36 8.27 -4.03 -0.64
C GLU A 36 9.07 -2.73 -0.55
N PHE A 37 8.48 -1.60 -0.98
CA PHE A 37 9.13 -0.29 -0.92
C PHE A 37 9.56 0.09 0.51
N THR A 38 8.71 -0.18 1.50
CA THR A 38 9.05 0.08 2.91
C THR A 38 10.25 -0.74 3.36
N ARG A 39 10.33 -2.01 2.96
CA ARG A 39 11.47 -2.88 3.27
C ARG A 39 12.75 -2.35 2.61
N ASP A 40 12.68 -2.00 1.33
CA ASP A 40 13.84 -1.53 0.56
C ASP A 40 14.37 -0.20 1.12
N VAL A 41 13.49 0.72 1.52
CA VAL A 41 13.91 1.96 2.20
C VAL A 41 14.57 1.67 3.54
N ILE A 42 14.03 0.73 4.32
CA ILE A 42 14.62 0.30 5.60
C ILE A 42 16.00 -0.33 5.38
N GLU A 43 16.18 -1.10 4.30
CA GLU A 43 17.48 -1.67 3.92
C GLU A 43 18.50 -0.57 3.68
N LEU A 44 18.17 0.40 2.82
CA LEU A 44 19.05 1.54 2.55
C LEU A 44 19.40 2.35 3.81
N LEU A 45 18.44 2.50 4.74
CA LEU A 45 18.68 3.14 6.03
C LEU A 45 19.63 2.32 6.92
N LEU A 46 19.53 1.00 6.89
CA LEU A 46 20.39 0.10 7.67
C LEU A 46 21.80 -0.03 7.10
N THR A 47 21.97 0.11 5.77
CA THR A 47 23.28 0.04 5.10
C THR A 47 23.94 1.41 4.91
N GLY A 48 23.26 2.51 5.27
CA GLY A 48 23.78 3.87 5.13
C GLY A 48 23.69 4.44 3.71
N GLU A 49 22.92 3.82 2.83
CA GLU A 49 22.78 4.18 1.42
C GLU A 49 21.55 5.08 1.15
N THR A 50 21.28 6.02 2.06
CA THR A 50 20.08 6.88 2.03
C THR A 50 19.95 7.72 0.75
N GLY A 51 21.07 8.06 0.09
CA GLY A 51 21.07 8.73 -1.21
C GLY A 51 20.38 7.95 -2.33
N LYS A 52 20.18 6.62 -2.16
CA LYS A 52 19.48 5.78 -3.13
C LYS A 52 17.96 5.77 -2.96
N VAL A 53 17.40 6.41 -1.94
CA VAL A 53 15.94 6.41 -1.68
C VAL A 53 15.16 7.13 -2.79
N VAL A 54 15.68 8.23 -3.33
CA VAL A 54 15.05 8.92 -4.47
C VAL A 54 15.10 8.07 -5.75
N PRO A 55 16.27 7.53 -6.17
CA PRO A 55 16.33 6.56 -7.26
C PRO A 55 15.40 5.35 -7.10
N LEU A 56 15.32 4.79 -5.88
CA LEU A 56 14.42 3.68 -5.56
C LEU A 56 12.94 4.07 -5.76
N TYR A 57 12.55 5.26 -5.31
CA TYR A 57 11.20 5.77 -5.53
C TYR A 57 10.86 5.88 -7.03
N GLU A 58 11.76 6.41 -7.84
CA GLU A 58 11.56 6.52 -9.30
C GLU A 58 11.50 5.16 -9.99
N LEU A 59 12.24 4.16 -9.52
CA LEU A 59 12.13 2.77 -9.99
C LEU A 59 10.72 2.21 -9.77
N TYR A 60 10.16 2.43 -8.57
CA TYR A 60 8.80 1.99 -8.26
C TYR A 60 7.73 2.74 -9.07
N VAL A 61 7.89 4.07 -9.24
CA VAL A 61 7.02 4.87 -10.11
C VAL A 61 7.06 4.37 -11.55
N THR A 62 8.25 4.04 -12.06
CA THR A 62 8.43 3.49 -13.40
C THR A 62 7.72 2.14 -13.54
N ARG A 63 7.85 1.25 -12.54
CA ARG A 63 7.14 -0.04 -12.50
C ARG A 63 5.62 0.13 -12.44
N LEU A 64 5.11 1.07 -11.64
CA LEU A 64 3.67 1.39 -11.57
C LEU A 64 3.10 1.89 -12.90
N ARG A 65 3.91 2.59 -13.71
CA ARG A 65 3.53 3.06 -15.05
C ARG A 65 3.64 1.96 -16.12
N SER A 66 4.24 0.82 -15.79
CA SER A 66 4.39 -0.28 -16.74
C SER A 66 3.03 -0.88 -17.09
N ARG A 67 2.82 -1.15 -18.39
CA ARG A 67 1.62 -1.84 -18.87
C ARG A 67 1.59 -3.33 -18.52
N CYS A 68 2.73 -3.91 -18.13
CA CYS A 68 2.85 -5.32 -17.74
C CYS A 68 2.87 -5.51 -16.22
N LEU A 69 2.30 -4.56 -15.47
CA LEU A 69 2.21 -4.63 -14.02
C LEU A 69 1.33 -5.81 -13.60
N ASP A 70 1.84 -6.67 -12.73
CA ASP A 70 1.01 -7.65 -12.04
C ASP A 70 0.08 -6.92 -11.05
N VAL A 71 -1.23 -6.98 -11.30
CA VAL A 71 -2.24 -6.35 -10.45
C VAL A 71 -2.18 -6.86 -9.01
N ALA A 72 -1.73 -8.10 -8.78
CA ALA A 72 -1.58 -8.64 -7.43
C ALA A 72 -0.57 -7.83 -6.60
N TRP A 73 0.42 -7.21 -7.24
CA TRP A 73 1.44 -6.39 -6.59
C TRP A 73 0.86 -5.10 -5.97
N ILE A 74 -0.19 -4.56 -6.58
CA ILE A 74 -0.90 -3.36 -6.13
C ILE A 74 -2.24 -3.67 -5.45
N ALA A 75 -2.65 -4.92 -5.41
CA ALA A 75 -3.93 -5.30 -4.84
C ALA A 75 -3.92 -5.16 -3.32
N ARG A 76 -5.02 -4.61 -2.80
CA ARG A 76 -5.30 -4.62 -1.37
C ARG A 76 -6.13 -5.84 -1.02
N SER A 77 -5.75 -6.53 0.05
CA SER A 77 -6.46 -7.73 0.52
C SER A 77 -6.95 -7.51 1.95
N GLU A 78 -8.25 -7.70 2.14
CA GLU A 78 -8.91 -7.52 3.44
C GLU A 78 -9.76 -8.75 3.78
N THR A 79 -10.01 -8.96 5.06
CA THR A 79 -10.88 -10.02 5.55
C THR A 79 -12.21 -9.40 5.95
N LEU A 80 -13.32 -9.96 5.47
CA LEU A 80 -14.65 -9.51 5.87
C LEU A 80 -14.89 -9.90 7.32
N ASN A 81 -15.02 -8.88 8.18
CA ASN A 81 -15.10 -9.06 9.63
C ASN A 81 -16.53 -9.15 10.17
N GLU A 82 -17.53 -8.96 9.32
CA GLU A 82 -18.95 -9.06 9.64
C GLU A 82 -19.73 -9.55 8.42
N PRO A 83 -20.95 -10.07 8.59
CA PRO A 83 -21.78 -10.49 7.46
C PRO A 83 -22.30 -9.28 6.66
N MET A 84 -22.65 -9.51 5.40
CA MET A 84 -23.03 -8.45 4.45
C MET A 84 -24.29 -7.71 4.89
N GLU A 85 -25.24 -8.42 5.49
CA GLU A 85 -26.50 -7.87 5.97
C GLU A 85 -26.25 -6.80 7.04
N ARG A 86 -25.36 -7.10 7.99
CA ARG A 86 -24.99 -6.18 9.07
C ARG A 86 -24.24 -4.95 8.55
N TYR A 87 -23.39 -5.13 7.53
CA TYR A 87 -22.73 -4.02 6.86
C TYR A 87 -23.75 -3.08 6.20
N LEU A 88 -24.72 -3.63 5.47
CA LEU A 88 -25.78 -2.85 4.81
C LEU A 88 -26.70 -2.13 5.81
N GLU A 89 -26.99 -2.74 6.96
CA GLU A 89 -27.73 -2.08 8.05
C GLU A 89 -26.96 -0.89 8.62
N LYS A 90 -25.65 -1.05 8.85
CA LYS A 90 -24.81 0.03 9.38
C LYS A 90 -24.61 1.17 8.38
N LEU A 91 -24.53 0.86 7.09
CA LEU A 91 -24.52 1.88 6.04
C LEU A 91 -25.82 2.67 6.04
N ARG A 92 -26.97 1.99 6.05
CA ARG A 92 -28.30 2.64 6.04
C ARG A 92 -28.57 3.49 7.28
N SER A 93 -28.07 3.08 8.44
CA SER A 93 -28.18 3.84 9.70
C SER A 93 -27.12 4.94 9.87
N GLY A 94 -26.19 5.10 8.92
CA GLY A 94 -25.10 6.07 9.01
C GLY A 94 -24.03 5.73 10.07
N ALA A 95 -24.10 4.55 10.69
CA ALA A 95 -23.18 4.11 11.73
C ALA A 95 -21.80 3.68 11.17
N ARG A 96 -21.66 3.55 9.85
CA ARG A 96 -20.42 3.16 9.18
C ARG A 96 -20.30 3.80 7.80
N ASN A 97 -19.07 4.14 7.40
CA ASN A 97 -18.73 4.59 6.05
C ASN A 97 -18.53 3.41 5.08
N HIS A 98 -18.67 3.67 3.77
CA HIS A 98 -18.38 2.70 2.72
C HIS A 98 -16.97 2.11 2.84
N ALA A 99 -16.89 0.80 2.70
CA ALA A 99 -15.65 0.03 2.77
C ALA A 99 -15.44 -0.73 1.46
N ALA A 100 -14.36 -0.43 0.76
CA ALA A 100 -14.06 -0.98 -0.57
C ALA A 100 -14.15 -2.52 -0.64
N ALA A 101 -13.68 -3.23 0.39
CA ALA A 101 -13.78 -4.69 0.42
C ALA A 101 -15.24 -5.20 0.42
N PHE A 102 -16.14 -4.49 1.10
CA PHE A 102 -17.56 -4.83 1.11
C PHE A 102 -18.24 -4.40 -0.19
N GLU A 103 -17.89 -3.24 -0.75
CA GLU A 103 -18.42 -2.82 -2.08
C GLU A 103 -18.02 -3.81 -3.19
N VAL A 104 -16.77 -4.27 -3.19
CA VAL A 104 -16.31 -5.32 -4.12
C VAL A 104 -17.06 -6.62 -3.89
N ALA A 105 -17.33 -7.00 -2.64
CA ALA A 105 -18.10 -8.20 -2.33
C ALA A 105 -19.56 -8.08 -2.80
N LEU A 106 -20.18 -6.90 -2.67
CA LEU A 106 -21.55 -6.61 -3.15
C LEU A 106 -21.64 -6.63 -4.68
N ALA A 107 -20.65 -6.06 -5.37
CA ALA A 107 -20.59 -6.01 -6.82
C ALA A 107 -20.20 -7.36 -7.46
N SER A 108 -19.73 -8.31 -6.65
CA SER A 108 -19.30 -9.62 -7.13
C SER A 108 -20.48 -10.59 -7.24
N ASN A 109 -20.43 -11.46 -8.25
CA ASN A 109 -21.41 -12.54 -8.41
C ASN A 109 -21.14 -13.74 -7.47
N ARG A 110 -20.21 -13.60 -6.52
CA ARG A 110 -19.83 -14.60 -5.53
C ARG A 110 -20.50 -14.30 -4.20
N SER A 111 -21.01 -15.33 -3.52
CA SER A 111 -21.42 -15.22 -2.13
C SER A 111 -20.21 -15.12 -1.21
N TYR A 112 -20.10 -14.01 -0.49
CA TYR A 112 -19.07 -13.77 0.52
C TYR A 112 -19.63 -13.97 1.92
N ARG A 113 -18.81 -14.55 2.80
CA ARG A 113 -19.12 -14.79 4.22
C ARG A 113 -18.11 -14.09 5.12
N THR A 114 -18.47 -13.96 6.39
CA THR A 114 -17.51 -13.53 7.42
C THR A 114 -16.31 -14.46 7.45
N GLY A 115 -15.11 -13.88 7.44
CA GLY A 115 -13.84 -14.61 7.34
C GLY A 115 -13.29 -14.73 5.92
N ASP A 116 -14.08 -14.44 4.88
CA ASP A 116 -13.58 -14.48 3.50
C ASP A 116 -12.60 -13.34 3.21
N HIS A 117 -11.64 -13.64 2.34
CA HIS A 117 -10.68 -12.66 1.83
C HIS A 117 -11.18 -12.03 0.53
N VAL A 118 -11.14 -10.69 0.48
CA VAL A 118 -11.45 -9.90 -0.70
C VAL A 118 -10.17 -9.19 -1.14
N SER A 119 -9.74 -9.47 -2.36
CA SER A 119 -8.60 -8.81 -3.01
C SER A 119 -9.11 -7.91 -4.14
N TYR A 120 -8.77 -6.64 -4.07
CA TYR A 120 -9.25 -5.62 -5.01
C TYR A 120 -8.15 -4.61 -5.36
N TYR A 121 -8.35 -3.90 -6.47
CA TYR A 121 -7.51 -2.81 -6.92
C TYR A 121 -8.37 -1.58 -7.26
N ILE A 122 -7.77 -0.40 -7.24
CA ILE A 122 -8.40 0.86 -7.62
C ILE A 122 -8.17 1.14 -9.11
N SER A 123 -9.27 1.33 -9.84
CA SER A 123 -9.31 1.68 -11.25
C SER A 123 -9.63 3.16 -11.47
N GLY A 124 -9.57 3.59 -12.72
CA GLY A 124 -9.92 4.96 -13.14
C GLY A 124 -8.72 5.91 -13.21
N SER A 125 -9.01 7.20 -13.16
CA SER A 125 -8.02 8.26 -13.37
C SER A 125 -8.18 9.35 -12.31
N GLY A 126 -7.28 9.41 -11.33
CA GLY A 126 -7.27 10.49 -10.34
C GLY A 126 -6.56 10.09 -9.05
N LYS A 127 -5.75 10.99 -8.50
CA LYS A 127 -4.99 10.73 -7.25
C LYS A 127 -5.87 10.66 -6.00
N ASP A 128 -7.01 11.37 -6.00
CA ASP A 128 -7.95 11.51 -4.87
C ASP A 128 -9.16 10.58 -5.01
N ALA A 129 -9.01 9.49 -5.77
CA ALA A 129 -10.01 8.47 -5.96
C ALA A 129 -10.54 7.92 -4.62
N ALA A 130 -11.85 8.01 -4.43
CA ALA A 130 -12.52 7.33 -3.33
C ALA A 130 -12.40 5.82 -3.56
N ALA A 131 -11.59 5.16 -2.74
CA ALA A 131 -11.26 3.75 -2.90
C ALA A 131 -12.50 2.84 -2.93
N TYR A 132 -13.60 3.23 -2.30
CA TYR A 132 -14.84 2.45 -2.29
C TYR A 132 -15.66 2.60 -3.57
N GLU A 133 -15.53 3.72 -4.31
CA GLU A 133 -16.29 3.97 -5.55
C GLU A 133 -15.61 3.35 -6.78
N GLN A 134 -14.28 3.29 -6.75
CA GLN A 134 -13.47 2.87 -7.90
C GLN A 134 -12.69 1.57 -7.62
N CYS A 135 -13.19 0.74 -6.71
CA CYS A 135 -12.60 -0.57 -6.45
C CYS A 135 -13.18 -1.65 -7.35
N LEU A 136 -12.30 -2.47 -7.92
CA LEU A 136 -12.64 -3.64 -8.70
C LEU A 136 -11.96 -4.87 -8.11
N PRO A 137 -12.62 -6.05 -8.12
CA PRO A 137 -11.97 -7.28 -7.70
C PRO A 137 -10.79 -7.58 -8.62
N VAL A 138 -9.73 -8.19 -8.07
CA VAL A 138 -8.55 -8.60 -8.87
C VAL A 138 -8.94 -9.49 -10.06
N SER A 139 -9.99 -10.30 -9.91
CA SER A 139 -10.52 -11.15 -11.00
C SER A 139 -11.12 -10.39 -12.18
N ALA A 140 -11.46 -9.11 -12.02
CA ALA A 140 -11.96 -8.25 -13.10
C ALA A 140 -10.83 -7.60 -13.92
N PHE A 141 -9.57 -7.70 -13.46
CA PHE A 141 -8.45 -7.09 -14.14
C PHE A 141 -8.21 -7.71 -15.52
N ASN A 142 -8.11 -6.85 -16.53
CA ASN A 142 -7.79 -7.25 -17.90
C ASN A 142 -6.39 -6.75 -18.30
N PRO A 143 -5.37 -7.62 -18.39
CA PRO A 143 -4.02 -7.23 -18.79
C PRO A 143 -3.93 -6.60 -20.18
N ALA A 144 -4.85 -6.93 -21.10
CA ALA A 144 -4.87 -6.35 -22.45
C ALA A 144 -5.41 -4.91 -22.48
N ARG A 145 -6.19 -4.52 -21.46
CA ARG A 145 -6.73 -3.16 -21.30
C ARG A 145 -6.64 -2.74 -19.82
N PRO A 146 -5.44 -2.45 -19.31
CA PRO A 146 -5.27 -2.07 -17.91
C PRO A 146 -6.00 -0.76 -17.60
N ASP A 147 -6.87 -0.80 -16.60
CA ASP A 147 -7.66 0.34 -16.11
C ASP A 147 -7.19 0.82 -14.72
N ILE A 148 -5.99 0.42 -14.32
CA ILE A 148 -5.36 0.73 -13.03
C ILE A 148 -5.21 2.25 -12.88
N ASN A 149 -5.62 2.77 -11.72
CA ASN A 149 -5.41 4.17 -11.37
C ASN A 149 -3.98 4.43 -10.91
N VAL A 150 -3.05 4.52 -11.87
CA VAL A 150 -1.62 4.74 -11.60
C VAL A 150 -1.37 5.98 -10.71
N PRO A 151 -2.01 7.16 -10.93
CA PRO A 151 -1.84 8.32 -10.06
C PRO A 151 -2.17 8.05 -8.59
N TYR A 152 -3.23 7.29 -8.31
CA TYR A 152 -3.61 6.90 -6.95
C TYR A 152 -2.49 6.13 -6.24
N TYR A 153 -1.91 5.12 -6.91
CA TYR A 153 -0.82 4.33 -6.30
C TYR A 153 0.49 5.11 -6.14
N ILE A 154 0.81 6.00 -7.07
CA ILE A 154 1.95 6.91 -6.93
C ILE A 154 1.78 7.82 -5.70
N GLU A 155 0.57 8.33 -5.44
CA GLU A 155 0.30 9.14 -4.25
C GLU A 155 0.50 8.32 -2.97
N LYS A 156 0.02 7.06 -2.93
CA LYS A 156 0.26 6.17 -1.79
C LYS A 156 1.75 5.93 -1.57
N LEU A 157 2.51 5.70 -2.64
CA LEU A 157 3.95 5.52 -2.59
C LEU A 157 4.64 6.76 -2.02
N ARG A 158 4.24 7.96 -2.49
CA ARG A 158 4.74 9.23 -1.97
C ARG A 158 4.46 9.39 -0.47
N HIS A 159 3.27 9.02 0.00
CA HIS A 159 2.94 9.03 1.43
C HIS A 159 3.78 8.04 2.25
N VAL A 160 4.21 6.91 1.67
CA VAL A 160 5.18 6.03 2.34
C VAL A 160 6.55 6.68 2.38
N LYS A 161 7.06 7.18 1.25
CA LYS A 161 8.36 7.90 1.19
C LYS A 161 8.43 9.03 2.22
N LYS A 162 7.39 9.87 2.29
CA LYS A 162 7.30 11.02 3.20
C LYS A 162 7.47 10.64 4.68
N ARG A 163 7.03 9.44 5.08
CA ARG A 163 7.21 8.95 6.46
C ARG A 163 8.68 8.73 6.85
N PHE A 164 9.54 8.50 5.86
CA PHE A 164 10.96 8.25 6.05
C PHE A 164 11.84 9.49 5.88
N GLU A 165 11.30 10.60 5.38
CA GLU A 165 12.08 11.82 5.08
C GLU A 165 12.85 12.36 6.28
N GLN A 166 12.28 12.27 7.49
CA GLN A 166 12.95 12.68 8.73
C GLN A 166 14.21 11.87 9.08
N PHE A 167 14.41 10.70 8.45
CA PHE A 167 15.57 9.84 8.66
C PHE A 167 16.58 9.90 7.50
N LEU A 168 16.27 10.65 6.45
CA LEU A 168 17.19 10.90 5.36
C LEU A 168 18.11 12.06 5.75
N PRO A 169 19.37 12.07 5.29
CA PRO A 169 20.24 13.23 5.46
C PRO A 169 19.53 14.44 4.85
N GLN A 170 19.46 15.53 5.61
CA GLN A 170 19.02 16.80 5.06
C GLN A 170 20.05 17.26 4.03
N GLU A 171 19.60 17.77 2.89
CA GLU A 171 20.54 18.47 1.99
C GLU A 171 21.22 19.56 2.82
N PRO A 172 22.57 19.68 2.76
CA PRO A 172 23.25 20.77 3.44
C PRO A 172 22.61 22.06 2.96
N THR A 173 22.11 22.84 3.91
CA THR A 173 21.55 24.13 3.58
C THR A 173 22.70 25.03 3.14
N LEU A 174 22.40 26.09 2.38
CA LEU A 174 23.41 27.08 1.98
C LEU A 174 24.14 27.73 3.18
N PHE A 175 23.65 27.50 4.41
CA PHE A 175 24.21 27.97 5.68
C PHE A 175 25.15 26.96 6.36
N ASP A 176 25.30 25.75 5.81
CA ASP A 176 26.20 24.71 6.32
C ASP A 176 27.57 24.68 5.59
N LEU A 177 27.82 25.67 4.72
CA LEU A 177 29.05 25.86 3.93
C LEU A 177 29.84 27.10 4.36
#